data_AF-A0A953ALT5-F1
#
_entry.id   AF-A0A953ALT5-F1
#
_cell.length_a   1.000
_cell.length_b   1.000
_cell.length_c   1.000
_cell.angle_alpha   90.00
_cell.angle_beta   90.00
_cell.angle_gamma   90.00
#
_symmetry.space_group_name_H-M   'P 1'
#
loop_
_entity.id
_entity.type
_entity.pdbx_description
1 polymer ?
#
loop_
_entity_poly.entity_id
_entity_poly.type
_entity_poly.pdbx_seq_one_letter_code
_entity_poly.pdbx_strand_id
1 'polypeptide(L)'
;MATEGGGHAPAPSLTSLPRFEDIPRAGDGLDAERVREALDAYRRHVAQLQAQLRVLQVAGARPGSGAAVEATGHAVRMDALHLIRAAAEFADTIELDAQNASAAQLARTEEEVSRRMRELQQREAEIERYRQETERQRSEVLNAARNEAREVLAKANADATRELQEAEARGARLLEQARHDATELTNATRAEVERTLEWARTQAAAIIARAQQGAERLLTAAGLGPEALAEVTKAIVDAAEAAGAATSAPPPAAALAGPAEASSSAPAEDAAPPAEPSVESPDAEPESRGESDQDGPSQPSAS
;
A
#
# COMPACT_ATOMS: atom_id res chain seq x y z
N MET A 1 -49.17 -14.00 108.17
CA MET A 1 -50.01 -14.71 107.19
C MET A 1 -49.64 -14.19 105.82
N ALA A 2 -49.25 -15.11 104.93
CA ALA A 2 -48.67 -14.89 103.62
C ALA A 2 -49.74 -14.77 102.51
N THR A 3 -49.35 -14.09 101.41
CA THR A 3 -49.67 -14.31 99.97
C THR A 3 -51.12 -14.51 99.51
N GLU A 4 -51.56 -13.70 98.52
CA GLU A 4 -51.65 -14.14 97.10
C GLU A 4 -52.04 -12.97 96.18
N GLY A 5 -51.29 -12.80 95.10
CA GLY A 5 -51.63 -11.97 93.94
C GLY A 5 -52.15 -12.84 92.80
N GLY A 6 -53.19 -12.38 92.11
CA GLY A 6 -53.74 -13.02 90.90
C GLY A 6 -53.38 -12.22 89.66
N GLY A 7 -52.47 -12.76 88.85
CA GLY A 7 -51.79 -12.09 87.74
C GLY A 7 -52.67 -11.76 86.54
N HIS A 8 -52.47 -10.56 86.00
CA HIS A 8 -52.80 -10.23 84.62
C HIS A 8 -51.84 -11.03 83.71
N ALA A 9 -52.38 -11.83 82.79
CA ALA A 9 -51.55 -12.51 81.80
C ALA A 9 -50.84 -11.47 80.93
N PRO A 10 -49.51 -11.55 80.74
CA PRO A 10 -48.81 -10.65 79.84
C PRO A 10 -49.30 -10.89 78.40
N ALA A 11 -49.77 -9.84 77.74
CA ALA A 11 -50.04 -9.90 76.30
C ALA A 11 -48.75 -10.27 75.56
N PRO A 12 -48.78 -11.18 74.57
CA PRO A 12 -47.58 -11.55 73.82
C PRO A 12 -47.13 -10.35 72.99
N SER A 13 -46.05 -9.69 73.43
CA SER A 13 -45.39 -8.63 72.67
C SER A 13 -44.87 -9.21 71.35
N LEU A 14 -45.36 -8.68 70.22
CA LEU A 14 -44.89 -9.04 68.88
C LEU A 14 -43.37 -8.88 68.82
N THR A 15 -42.65 -9.89 68.35
CA THR A 15 -41.18 -9.78 68.22
C THR A 15 -40.86 -8.75 67.16
N SER A 16 -40.02 -7.77 67.50
CA SER A 16 -39.61 -6.70 66.58
C SER A 16 -39.11 -7.28 65.26
N LEU A 17 -39.65 -6.78 64.15
CA LEU A 17 -39.22 -7.18 62.81
C LEU A 17 -37.76 -6.77 62.58
N PRO A 18 -36.88 -7.69 62.16
CA PRO A 18 -35.51 -7.34 61.79
C PRO A 18 -35.53 -6.42 60.58
N ARG A 19 -34.77 -5.32 60.62
CA ARG A 19 -34.69 -4.39 59.49
C ARG A 19 -33.58 -4.83 58.54
N PHE A 20 -33.75 -4.53 57.27
CA PHE A 20 -32.74 -4.82 56.25
C PHE A 20 -31.38 -4.16 56.56
N GLU A 21 -31.43 -2.98 57.17
CA GLU A 21 -30.24 -2.21 57.61
C GLU A 21 -29.43 -2.92 58.71
N ASP A 22 -30.04 -3.83 59.47
CA ASP A 22 -29.38 -4.54 60.58
C ASP A 22 -28.57 -5.76 60.08
N ILE A 23 -28.66 -6.10 58.78
CA ILE A 23 -27.96 -7.23 58.18
C ILE A 23 -26.59 -6.77 57.69
N PRO A 24 -25.48 -7.26 58.30
CA PRO A 24 -24.14 -6.87 57.89
C PRO A 24 -23.81 -7.36 56.47
N ARG A 25 -23.00 -6.58 55.75
CA ARG A 25 -22.50 -6.94 54.43
C ARG A 25 -21.22 -7.78 54.54
N ALA A 26 -21.12 -8.83 53.74
CA ALA A 26 -19.94 -9.69 53.64
C ALA A 26 -19.48 -9.75 52.17
N GLY A 27 -18.31 -9.16 51.88
CA GLY A 27 -17.77 -9.08 50.52
C GLY A 27 -18.66 -8.27 49.57
N ASP A 28 -18.97 -8.83 48.40
CA ASP A 28 -19.83 -8.22 47.37
C ASP A 28 -21.35 -8.37 47.66
N GLY A 29 -21.75 -8.91 48.82
CA GLY A 29 -23.15 -9.21 49.13
C GLY A 29 -23.55 -9.06 50.60
N LEU A 30 -24.78 -9.45 50.90
CA LEU A 30 -25.30 -9.57 52.27
C LEU A 30 -24.82 -10.89 52.89
N ASP A 31 -24.56 -10.89 54.19
CA ASP A 31 -24.18 -12.11 54.91
C ASP A 31 -25.31 -13.15 54.86
N ALA A 32 -25.06 -14.26 54.18
CA ALA A 32 -26.05 -15.31 53.93
C ALA A 32 -26.57 -15.99 55.19
N GLU A 33 -25.81 -16.04 56.28
CA GLU A 33 -26.28 -16.59 57.57
C GLU A 33 -27.20 -15.59 58.27
N ARG A 34 -26.88 -14.29 58.22
CA ARG A 34 -27.73 -13.24 58.82
C ARG A 34 -29.01 -12.99 58.04
N VAL A 35 -28.97 -13.08 56.71
CA VAL A 35 -30.18 -13.07 55.89
C VAL A 35 -31.08 -14.26 56.25
N ARG A 36 -30.52 -15.46 56.43
CA ARG A 36 -31.30 -16.64 56.86
C ARG A 36 -31.92 -16.44 58.24
N GLU A 37 -31.16 -15.92 59.20
CA GLU A 37 -31.66 -15.63 60.55
C GLU A 37 -32.78 -14.56 60.55
N ALA A 38 -32.63 -13.51 59.75
CA ALA A 38 -33.65 -12.48 59.57
C ALA A 38 -34.93 -13.04 58.92
N LEU A 39 -34.78 -13.90 57.90
CA LEU A 39 -35.91 -14.59 57.26
C LEU A 39 -36.60 -15.57 58.22
N ASP A 40 -35.86 -16.27 59.06
CA ASP A 40 -36.44 -17.16 60.07
C ASP A 40 -37.15 -16.39 61.18
N ALA A 41 -36.60 -15.25 61.62
CA ALA A 41 -37.28 -14.33 62.54
C ALA A 41 -38.56 -13.75 61.92
N TYR A 42 -38.52 -13.38 60.64
CA TYR A 42 -39.69 -12.94 59.88
C TYR A 42 -40.76 -14.05 59.78
N ARG A 43 -40.37 -15.29 59.46
CA ARG A 43 -41.28 -16.44 59.44
C ARG A 43 -41.91 -16.71 60.79
N ARG A 44 -41.14 -16.60 61.88
CA ARG A 44 -41.65 -16.70 63.26
C ARG A 44 -42.65 -15.58 63.56
N HIS A 45 -42.37 -14.35 63.14
CA HIS A 45 -43.28 -13.22 63.30
C HIS A 45 -44.60 -13.42 62.53
N VAL A 46 -44.53 -13.84 61.26
CA VAL A 46 -45.73 -14.17 60.44
C VAL A 46 -46.52 -15.32 61.07
N ALA A 47 -45.84 -16.37 61.55
CA ALA A 47 -46.51 -17.49 62.23
C ALA A 47 -47.19 -17.07 63.55
N GLN A 48 -46.57 -16.18 64.33
CA GLN A 48 -47.17 -15.59 65.53
C GLN A 48 -48.42 -14.78 65.18
N LEU A 49 -48.35 -13.98 64.12
CA LEU A 49 -49.47 -13.17 63.63
C LEU A 49 -50.64 -14.05 63.13
N GLN A 50 -50.34 -15.14 62.41
CA GLN A 50 -51.33 -16.15 62.01
C GLN A 50 -51.94 -16.89 63.21
N ALA A 51 -51.15 -17.20 64.24
CA ALA A 51 -51.65 -17.83 65.46
C ALA A 51 -52.60 -16.90 66.23
N GLN A 52 -52.26 -15.61 66.34
CA GLN A 52 -53.14 -14.59 66.91
C GLN A 52 -54.45 -14.48 66.12
N LEU A 53 -54.40 -14.46 64.77
CA LEU A 53 -55.60 -14.47 63.93
C LEU A 53 -56.50 -15.69 64.18
N ARG A 54 -55.94 -16.89 64.36
CA ARG A 54 -56.72 -18.09 64.66
C ARG A 54 -57.36 -18.03 66.05
N VAL A 55 -56.66 -17.53 67.06
CA VAL A 55 -57.21 -17.33 68.42
C VAL A 55 -58.39 -16.35 68.38
N LEU A 56 -58.24 -15.27 67.62
CA LEU A 56 -59.29 -14.27 67.37
C LEU A 56 -60.50 -14.86 66.64
N GLN A 57 -60.27 -15.68 65.61
CA GLN A 57 -61.33 -16.38 64.88
C GLN A 57 -62.09 -17.38 65.77
N VAL A 58 -61.38 -18.14 66.63
CA VAL A 58 -61.99 -19.09 67.57
C VAL A 58 -62.75 -18.36 68.70
N ALA A 59 -62.24 -17.22 69.17
CA ALA A 59 -62.94 -16.38 70.14
C ALA A 59 -64.20 -15.73 69.54
N GLY A 60 -64.19 -15.41 68.24
CA GLY A 60 -65.35 -14.89 67.51
C GLY A 60 -66.38 -15.94 67.08
N ALA A 61 -66.02 -17.22 67.02
CA ALA A 61 -66.88 -18.30 66.50
C ALA A 61 -67.76 -19.01 67.55
N ARG A 62 -67.79 -18.58 68.83
CA ARG A 62 -68.60 -19.22 69.90
C ARG A 62 -69.93 -18.47 70.10
N PRO A 63 -71.09 -18.97 69.64
CA PRO A 63 -72.38 -18.29 69.79
C PRO A 63 -73.10 -18.79 71.06
N GLY A 64 -73.31 -17.92 72.05
CA GLY A 64 -74.24 -18.24 73.16
C GLY A 64 -73.94 -17.75 74.58
N SER A 65 -73.36 -16.55 74.80
CA SER A 65 -73.32 -15.95 76.16
C SER A 65 -73.44 -14.42 76.13
N GLY A 66 -74.68 -13.93 76.16
CA GLY A 66 -75.10 -12.58 75.73
C GLY A 66 -74.74 -11.37 76.60
N ALA A 67 -73.64 -11.38 77.37
CA ALA A 67 -73.16 -10.15 78.04
C ALA A 67 -71.63 -10.05 78.12
N ALA A 68 -70.92 -11.19 78.17
CA ALA A 68 -69.46 -11.23 78.06
C ALA A 68 -68.96 -11.26 76.59
N VAL A 69 -69.82 -11.61 75.63
CA VAL A 69 -69.50 -11.75 74.20
C VAL A 69 -69.38 -10.41 73.46
N GLU A 70 -70.05 -9.35 73.91
CA GLU A 70 -69.86 -8.02 73.32
C GLU A 70 -68.49 -7.42 73.68
N ALA A 71 -68.00 -7.64 74.92
CA ALA A 71 -66.67 -7.24 75.35
C ALA A 71 -65.56 -8.05 74.67
N THR A 72 -65.73 -9.37 74.49
CA THR A 72 -64.74 -10.22 73.79
C THR A 72 -64.78 -10.06 72.27
N GLY A 73 -65.96 -9.86 71.66
CA GLY A 73 -66.09 -9.55 70.23
C GLY A 73 -65.62 -8.15 69.87
N HIS A 74 -65.72 -7.18 70.80
CA HIS A 74 -65.08 -5.88 70.65
C HIS A 74 -63.55 -6.00 70.73
N ALA A 75 -63.00 -6.72 71.71
CA ALA A 75 -61.55 -6.97 71.81
C ALA A 75 -61.01 -7.64 70.54
N VAL A 76 -61.71 -8.66 70.03
CA VAL A 76 -61.31 -9.36 68.80
C VAL A 76 -61.33 -8.47 67.57
N ARG A 77 -62.33 -7.59 67.44
CA ARG A 77 -62.39 -6.61 66.36
C ARG A 77 -61.29 -5.56 66.48
N MET A 78 -61.00 -5.11 67.70
CA MET A 78 -59.90 -4.18 67.95
C MET A 78 -58.56 -4.83 67.60
N ASP A 79 -58.31 -6.06 68.00
CA ASP A 79 -57.07 -6.79 67.66
C ASP A 79 -56.94 -7.02 66.14
N ALA A 80 -58.04 -7.35 65.45
CA ALA A 80 -58.04 -7.47 63.99
C ALA A 80 -57.73 -6.13 63.30
N LEU A 81 -58.23 -5.00 63.81
CA LEU A 81 -57.89 -3.67 63.29
C LEU A 81 -56.43 -3.31 63.55
N HIS A 82 -55.88 -3.64 64.73
CA HIS A 82 -54.46 -3.45 65.00
C HIS A 82 -53.59 -4.30 64.07
N LEU A 83 -54.00 -5.53 63.75
CA LEU A 83 -53.30 -6.38 62.82
C LEU A 83 -53.35 -5.85 61.39
N ILE A 84 -54.52 -5.39 60.91
CA ILE A 84 -54.65 -4.77 59.59
C ILE A 84 -53.76 -3.52 59.52
N ARG A 85 -53.74 -2.71 60.58
CA ARG A 85 -52.87 -1.54 60.66
C ARG A 85 -51.39 -1.93 60.63
N ALA A 86 -50.97 -2.92 61.41
CA ALA A 86 -49.60 -3.42 61.42
C ALA A 86 -49.20 -4.02 60.06
N ALA A 87 -50.13 -4.68 59.37
CA ALA A 87 -49.91 -5.22 58.03
C ALA A 87 -49.78 -4.11 56.97
N ALA A 88 -50.57 -3.02 57.09
CA ALA A 88 -50.45 -1.85 56.23
C ALA A 88 -49.11 -1.12 56.45
N GLU A 89 -48.75 -0.86 57.71
CA GLU A 89 -47.46 -0.25 58.05
C GLU A 89 -46.29 -1.12 57.55
N PHE A 90 -46.40 -2.45 57.64
CA PHE A 90 -45.41 -3.37 57.10
C PHE A 90 -45.33 -3.33 55.56
N ALA A 91 -46.47 -3.27 54.86
CA ALA A 91 -46.49 -3.13 53.41
C ALA A 91 -45.82 -1.82 52.95
N ASP A 92 -46.08 -0.71 53.65
CA ASP A 92 -45.43 0.58 53.39
C ASP A 92 -43.91 0.50 53.56
N THR A 93 -43.42 -0.26 54.56
CA THR A 93 -41.97 -0.47 54.73
C THR A 93 -41.34 -1.29 53.61
N ILE A 94 -42.04 -2.32 53.10
CA ILE A 94 -41.56 -3.11 51.95
C ILE A 94 -41.50 -2.24 50.71
N GLU A 95 -42.53 -1.43 50.47
CA GLU A 95 -42.56 -0.54 49.32
C GLU A 95 -41.40 0.46 49.37
N LEU A 96 -41.16 1.09 50.53
CA LEU A 96 -40.06 2.03 50.69
C LEU A 96 -38.69 1.36 50.50
N ASP A 97 -38.49 0.16 51.04
CA ASP A 97 -37.23 -0.58 50.86
C ASP A 97 -37.02 -0.99 49.40
N ALA A 98 -38.07 -1.44 48.71
CA ALA A 98 -38.02 -1.76 47.28
C ALA A 98 -37.73 -0.51 46.41
N GLN A 99 -38.33 0.63 46.74
CA GLN A 99 -38.05 1.91 46.07
C GLN A 99 -36.59 2.35 46.30
N ASN A 100 -36.10 2.26 47.54
CA ASN A 100 -34.70 2.59 47.86
C ASN A 100 -33.71 1.65 47.17
N ALA A 101 -34.00 0.34 47.16
CA ALA A 101 -33.16 -0.65 46.51
C ALA A 101 -33.11 -0.46 44.98
N SER A 102 -34.25 -0.19 44.35
CA SER A 102 -34.33 0.08 42.91
C SER A 102 -33.63 1.38 42.53
N ALA A 103 -33.80 2.46 43.30
CA ALA A 103 -33.08 3.71 43.10
C ALA A 103 -31.56 3.51 43.20
N ALA A 104 -31.09 2.74 44.19
CA ALA A 104 -29.67 2.44 44.35
C ALA A 104 -29.09 1.53 43.25
N GLN A 105 -29.90 0.68 42.63
CA GLN A 105 -29.50 -0.12 41.48
C GLN A 105 -29.45 0.73 40.20
N LEU A 106 -30.48 1.54 39.95
CA LEU A 106 -30.53 2.45 38.81
C LEU A 106 -29.35 3.41 38.83
N ALA A 107 -29.08 4.06 39.97
CA ALA A 107 -27.93 4.95 40.11
C ALA A 107 -26.60 4.26 39.78
N ARG A 108 -26.38 3.03 40.26
CA ARG A 108 -25.18 2.25 39.92
C ARG A 108 -25.09 1.94 38.43
N THR A 109 -26.20 1.52 37.81
CA THR A 109 -26.22 1.25 36.37
C THR A 109 -26.02 2.50 35.53
N GLU A 110 -26.55 3.64 35.95
CA GLU A 110 -26.36 4.93 35.28
C GLU A 110 -24.91 5.39 35.34
N GLU A 111 -24.24 5.22 36.49
CA GLU A 111 -22.81 5.49 36.64
C GLU A 111 -21.97 4.59 35.73
N GLU A 112 -22.28 3.30 35.65
CA GLU A 112 -21.60 2.36 34.76
C GLU A 112 -21.81 2.70 33.28
N VAL A 113 -23.04 3.02 32.88
CA VAL A 113 -23.34 3.45 31.49
C VAL A 113 -22.62 4.74 31.17
N SER A 114 -22.66 5.73 32.06
CA SER A 114 -21.96 7.01 31.90
C SER A 114 -20.44 6.84 31.84
N ARG A 115 -19.89 5.87 32.57
CA ARG A 115 -18.48 5.50 32.48
C ARG A 115 -18.16 4.84 31.14
N ARG A 116 -18.92 3.82 30.73
CA ARG A 116 -18.71 3.12 29.45
C ARG A 116 -18.84 4.06 28.25
N MET A 117 -19.80 4.98 28.26
CA MET A 117 -19.96 5.98 27.21
C MET A 117 -18.72 6.88 27.10
N ARG A 118 -18.15 7.33 28.23
CA ARG A 118 -16.90 8.11 28.22
C ARG A 118 -15.72 7.30 27.70
N GLU A 119 -15.59 6.03 28.10
CA GLU A 119 -14.54 5.14 27.61
C GLU A 119 -14.67 4.88 26.10
N LEU A 120 -15.89 4.72 25.59
CA LEU A 120 -16.16 4.59 24.15
C LEU A 120 -15.77 5.86 23.39
N GLN A 121 -16.18 7.03 23.86
CA GLN A 121 -15.81 8.31 23.24
C GLN A 121 -14.29 8.53 23.22
N GLN A 122 -13.59 8.14 24.28
CA GLN A 122 -12.12 8.20 24.32
C GLN A 122 -11.48 7.26 23.29
N ARG A 123 -11.97 6.02 23.20
CA ARG A 123 -11.48 5.04 22.20
C ARG A 123 -11.76 5.50 20.77
N GLU A 124 -12.93 6.06 20.50
CA GLU A 124 -13.27 6.62 19.19
C GLU A 124 -12.34 7.78 18.82
N ALA A 125 -12.05 8.68 19.77
CA ALA A 125 -11.10 9.77 19.56
C ALA A 125 -9.66 9.26 19.33
N GLU A 126 -9.24 8.20 20.01
CA GLU A 126 -7.94 7.55 19.78
C GLU A 126 -7.87 6.89 18.40
N ILE A 127 -8.91 6.15 18.00
CA ILE A 127 -8.99 5.53 16.67
C ILE A 127 -8.89 6.60 15.58
N GLU A 128 -9.57 7.73 15.75
CA GLU A 128 -9.54 8.82 14.77
C GLU A 128 -8.15 9.46 14.68
N ARG A 129 -7.46 9.63 15.81
CA ARG A 129 -6.05 10.08 15.82
C ARG A 129 -5.16 9.10 15.07
N TYR A 130 -5.27 7.80 15.35
CA TYR A 130 -4.48 6.78 14.64
C TYR A 130 -4.77 6.76 13.14
N ARG A 131 -6.03 6.93 12.73
CA ARG A 131 -6.39 7.05 11.31
C ARG A 131 -5.73 8.24 10.65
N GLN A 132 -5.79 9.42 11.28
CA GLN A 132 -5.17 10.62 10.76
C GLN A 132 -3.63 10.51 10.71
N GLU A 133 -3.01 9.93 11.73
CA GLU A 133 -1.56 9.67 11.75
C GLU A 133 -1.16 8.67 10.67
N THR A 134 -1.93 7.59 10.50
CA THR A 134 -1.64 6.58 9.47
C THR A 134 -1.79 7.15 8.07
N GLU A 135 -2.80 7.99 7.82
CA GLU A 135 -2.98 8.65 6.53
C GLU A 135 -1.87 9.68 6.27
N ARG A 136 -1.42 10.41 7.30
CA ARG A 136 -0.24 11.29 7.20
C ARG A 136 1.00 10.50 6.83
N GLN A 137 1.31 9.43 7.57
CA GLN A 137 2.44 8.55 7.29
C GLN A 137 2.37 7.96 5.89
N ARG A 138 1.19 7.50 5.46
CA ARG A 138 0.97 7.01 4.09
C ARG A 138 1.30 8.09 3.06
N SER A 139 0.82 9.32 3.26
CA SER A 139 1.11 10.44 2.36
C SER A 139 2.60 10.79 2.34
N GLU A 140 3.28 10.73 3.48
CA GLU A 140 4.73 10.96 3.59
C GLU A 140 5.53 9.91 2.83
N VAL A 141 5.21 8.62 3.02
CA VAL A 141 5.85 7.51 2.30
C VAL A 141 5.63 7.61 0.80
N LEU A 142 4.40 7.93 0.36
CA LEU A 142 4.10 8.09 -1.06
C LEU A 142 4.84 9.28 -1.68
N ASN A 143 4.94 10.41 -0.98
CA ASN A 143 5.68 11.57 -1.44
C ASN A 143 7.19 11.30 -1.49
N ALA A 144 7.73 10.62 -0.47
CA ALA A 144 9.13 10.20 -0.44
C ALA A 144 9.46 9.27 -1.61
N ALA A 145 8.68 8.19 -1.80
CA ALA A 145 8.85 7.27 -2.91
C ALA A 145 8.74 7.96 -4.28
N ARG A 146 7.84 8.94 -4.43
CA ARG A 146 7.71 9.72 -5.67
C ARG A 146 8.93 10.61 -5.93
N ASN A 147 9.51 11.19 -4.89
CA ASN A 147 10.72 12.01 -5.02
C ASN A 147 11.94 11.14 -5.34
N GLU A 148 12.10 10.02 -4.64
CA GLU A 148 13.15 9.02 -4.92
C GLU A 148 13.06 8.51 -6.37
N ALA A 149 11.86 8.16 -6.83
CA ALA A 149 11.66 7.72 -8.22
C ALA A 149 12.07 8.80 -9.24
N ARG A 150 11.75 10.08 -8.97
CA ARG A 150 12.17 11.19 -9.84
C ARG A 150 13.68 11.40 -9.82
N GLU A 151 14.31 11.29 -8.66
CA GLU A 151 15.76 11.41 -8.52
C GLU A 151 16.50 10.28 -9.24
N VAL A 152 16.03 9.04 -9.08
CA VAL A 152 16.59 7.88 -9.79
C VAL A 152 16.45 8.04 -11.29
N LEU A 153 15.29 8.46 -11.80
CA LEU A 153 15.08 8.70 -13.22
C LEU A 153 15.94 9.86 -13.75
N ALA A 154 16.04 10.96 -13.02
CA ALA A 154 16.87 12.10 -13.41
C ALA A 154 18.34 11.71 -13.48
N LYS A 155 18.82 10.95 -12.49
CA LYS A 155 20.19 10.43 -12.46
C LYS A 155 20.46 9.47 -13.61
N ALA A 156 19.58 8.49 -13.82
CA ALA A 156 19.72 7.53 -14.93
C ALA A 156 19.74 8.22 -16.30
N ASN A 157 18.90 9.24 -16.50
CA ASN A 157 18.92 10.04 -17.74
C ASN A 157 20.22 10.85 -17.90
N ALA A 158 20.73 11.44 -16.81
CA ALA A 158 22.00 12.17 -16.84
C ALA A 158 23.18 11.24 -17.16
N ASP A 159 23.22 10.05 -16.56
CA ASP A 159 24.26 9.06 -16.82
C ASP A 159 24.18 8.54 -18.26
N ALA A 160 22.98 8.19 -18.76
CA ALA A 160 22.78 7.72 -20.13
C ALA A 160 23.18 8.78 -21.18
N THR A 161 22.82 10.04 -20.97
CA THR A 161 23.21 11.13 -21.88
C THR A 161 24.72 11.37 -21.89
N ARG A 162 25.37 11.25 -20.72
CA ARG A 162 26.83 11.32 -20.61
C ARG A 162 27.51 10.16 -21.35
N GLU A 163 27.03 8.93 -21.17
CA GLU A 163 27.59 7.77 -21.87
C GLU A 163 27.42 7.87 -23.39
N LEU A 164 26.28 8.38 -23.87
CA LEU A 164 26.06 8.66 -25.30
C LEU A 164 27.07 9.68 -25.83
N GLN A 165 27.27 10.80 -25.14
CA GLN A 165 28.25 11.82 -25.55
C GLN A 165 29.68 11.27 -25.57
N GLU A 166 30.05 10.44 -24.58
CA GLU A 166 31.36 9.79 -24.53
C GLU A 166 31.52 8.77 -25.68
N ALA A 167 30.47 8.01 -26.01
CA ALA A 167 30.46 7.09 -27.14
C ALA A 167 30.57 7.83 -28.49
N GLU A 168 29.83 8.91 -28.68
CA GLU A 168 29.91 9.78 -29.86
C GLU A 168 31.31 10.38 -30.01
N ALA A 169 31.90 10.89 -28.93
CA ALA A 169 33.25 11.44 -28.95
C ALA A 169 34.32 10.38 -29.27
N ARG A 170 34.13 9.12 -28.83
CA ARG A 170 34.99 7.99 -29.22
C ARG A 170 34.80 7.64 -30.70
N GLY A 171 33.56 7.60 -31.17
CA GLY A 171 33.23 7.35 -32.57
C GLY A 171 33.83 8.40 -33.51
N ALA A 172 33.72 9.68 -33.17
CA ALA A 172 34.31 10.77 -33.94
C ALA A 172 35.84 10.63 -34.08
N ARG A 173 36.54 10.30 -32.98
CA ARG A 173 37.99 10.06 -33.01
C ARG A 173 38.37 8.87 -33.90
N LEU A 174 37.62 7.77 -33.84
CA LEU A 174 37.87 6.60 -34.70
C LEU A 174 37.63 6.93 -36.18
N LEU A 175 36.62 7.74 -36.49
CA LEU A 175 36.37 8.21 -37.86
C LEU A 175 37.48 9.13 -38.38
N GLU A 176 38.00 10.01 -37.53
CA GLU A 176 39.14 10.87 -37.88
C GLU A 176 40.40 10.04 -38.13
N GLN A 177 40.69 9.06 -37.28
CA GLN A 177 41.81 8.13 -37.46
C GLN A 177 41.66 7.34 -38.76
N ALA A 178 40.49 6.74 -39.01
CA ALA A 178 40.26 5.98 -40.24
C ALA A 178 40.40 6.84 -41.51
N ARG A 179 39.97 8.13 -41.45
CA ARG A 179 40.19 9.08 -42.54
C ARG A 179 41.67 9.38 -42.75
N HIS A 180 42.42 9.58 -41.68
CA HIS A 180 43.86 9.80 -41.75
C HIS A 180 44.56 8.59 -42.37
N ASP A 181 44.33 7.40 -41.83
CA ASP A 181 44.91 6.14 -42.32
C ASP A 181 44.57 5.91 -43.81
N ALA A 182 43.32 6.18 -44.22
CA ALA A 182 42.92 6.07 -45.63
C ALA A 182 43.69 7.06 -46.53
N THR A 183 43.90 8.29 -46.08
CA THR A 183 44.71 9.27 -46.83
C THR A 183 46.18 8.86 -46.89
N GLU A 184 46.73 8.33 -45.80
CA GLU A 184 48.11 7.84 -45.75
C GLU A 184 48.30 6.66 -46.71
N LEU A 185 47.41 5.67 -46.70
CA LEU A 185 47.44 4.54 -47.63
C LEU A 185 47.30 5.00 -49.09
N THR A 186 46.43 5.98 -49.37
CA THR A 186 46.26 6.53 -50.72
C THR A 186 47.53 7.25 -51.20
N ASN A 187 48.19 8.01 -50.31
CA ASN A 187 49.44 8.68 -50.63
C ASN A 187 50.60 7.69 -50.79
N ALA A 188 50.67 6.67 -49.92
CA ALA A 188 51.69 5.62 -49.97
C ALA A 188 51.59 4.79 -51.26
N THR A 189 50.37 4.40 -51.65
CA THR A 189 50.13 3.67 -52.91
C THR A 189 50.46 4.52 -54.13
N ARG A 190 50.10 5.82 -54.14
CA ARG A 190 50.52 6.75 -55.22
C ARG A 190 52.05 6.84 -55.31
N ALA A 191 52.75 7.01 -54.19
CA ALA A 191 54.20 7.10 -54.16
C ALA A 191 54.89 5.79 -54.58
N GLU A 192 54.29 4.63 -54.31
CA GLU A 192 54.78 3.35 -54.81
C GLU A 192 54.58 3.21 -56.33
N VAL A 193 53.41 3.60 -56.85
CA VAL A 193 53.17 3.63 -58.31
C VAL A 193 54.14 4.58 -59.01
N GLU A 194 54.40 5.77 -58.47
CA GLU A 194 55.37 6.70 -59.04
C GLU A 194 56.79 6.12 -59.05
N ARG A 195 57.22 5.48 -57.95
CA ARG A 195 58.51 4.78 -57.86
C ARG A 195 58.62 3.64 -58.88
N THR A 196 57.58 2.83 -59.03
CA THR A 196 57.60 1.73 -60.03
C THR A 196 57.62 2.26 -61.46
N LEU A 197 56.90 3.35 -61.75
CA LEU A 197 56.94 3.99 -63.07
C LEU A 197 58.31 4.63 -63.36
N GLU A 198 58.93 5.28 -62.37
CA GLU A 198 60.29 5.81 -62.52
C GLU A 198 61.31 4.70 -62.75
N TRP A 199 61.23 3.60 -61.99
CA TRP A 199 62.05 2.42 -62.20
C TRP A 199 61.84 1.82 -63.61
N ALA A 200 60.60 1.69 -64.08
CA ALA A 200 60.31 1.22 -65.42
C ALA A 200 60.87 2.16 -66.51
N ARG A 201 60.79 3.48 -66.32
CA ARG A 201 61.36 4.48 -67.24
C ARG A 201 62.89 4.40 -67.30
N THR A 202 63.56 4.30 -66.15
CA THR A 202 65.03 4.17 -66.10
C THR A 202 65.48 2.85 -66.75
N GLN A 203 64.75 1.75 -66.53
CA GLN A 203 65.04 0.47 -67.18
C GLN A 203 64.83 0.54 -68.70
N ALA A 204 63.73 1.13 -69.17
CA ALA A 204 63.47 1.33 -70.59
C ALA A 204 64.56 2.18 -71.26
N ALA A 205 64.98 3.28 -70.62
CA ALA A 205 66.07 4.13 -71.10
C ALA A 205 67.39 3.35 -71.23
N ALA A 206 67.70 2.48 -70.26
CA ALA A 206 68.89 1.62 -70.32
C ALA A 206 68.83 0.58 -71.46
N ILE A 207 67.65 0.00 -71.71
CA ILE A 207 67.44 -0.94 -72.85
C ILE A 207 67.62 -0.20 -74.17
N ILE A 208 67.02 0.98 -74.33
CA ILE A 208 67.13 1.80 -75.54
C ILE A 208 68.59 2.19 -75.78
N ALA A 209 69.30 2.68 -74.77
CA ALA A 209 70.72 3.04 -74.91
C ALA A 209 71.59 1.84 -75.32
N ARG A 210 71.31 0.64 -74.76
CA ARG A 210 72.00 -0.59 -75.17
C ARG A 210 71.68 -0.98 -76.61
N ALA A 211 70.42 -0.85 -77.03
CA ALA A 211 69.99 -1.11 -78.40
C ALA A 211 70.64 -0.13 -79.39
N GLN A 212 70.71 1.16 -79.06
CA GLN A 212 71.40 2.20 -79.84
C GLN A 212 72.89 1.87 -80.01
N GLN A 213 73.60 1.57 -78.93
CA GLN A 213 75.01 1.16 -78.99
C GLN A 213 75.22 -0.12 -79.82
N GLY A 214 74.30 -1.08 -79.71
CA GLY A 214 74.31 -2.30 -80.53
C GLY A 214 74.12 -2.01 -82.02
N ALA A 215 73.16 -1.14 -82.35
CA ALA A 215 72.90 -0.70 -83.71
C ALA A 215 74.10 0.07 -84.29
N GLU A 216 74.69 1.01 -83.53
CA GLU A 216 75.89 1.75 -83.91
C GLU A 216 77.05 0.81 -84.27
N ARG A 217 77.30 -0.22 -83.45
CA ARG A 217 78.33 -1.23 -83.70
C ARG A 217 78.09 -2.04 -84.98
N LEU A 218 76.84 -2.44 -85.23
CA LEU A 218 76.48 -3.18 -86.45
C LEU A 218 76.65 -2.32 -87.71
N LEU A 219 76.26 -1.05 -87.63
CA LEU A 219 76.37 -0.13 -88.76
C LEU A 219 77.83 0.24 -89.06
N THR A 220 78.68 0.40 -88.04
CA THR A 220 80.13 0.57 -88.24
C THR A 220 80.78 -0.68 -88.83
N ALA A 221 80.40 -1.88 -88.36
CA ALA A 221 80.91 -3.13 -88.91
C ALA A 221 80.50 -3.37 -90.38
N ALA A 222 79.34 -2.85 -90.79
CA ALA A 222 78.86 -2.90 -92.18
C ALA A 222 79.57 -1.91 -93.12
N GLY A 223 80.45 -1.03 -92.61
CA GLY A 223 81.22 -0.08 -93.41
C GLY A 223 80.43 1.14 -93.91
N LEU A 224 79.24 1.43 -93.35
CA LEU A 224 78.52 2.65 -93.67
C LEU A 224 79.28 3.86 -93.07
N GLY A 225 79.68 4.79 -93.93
CA GLY A 225 80.27 6.06 -93.52
C GLY A 225 79.28 6.93 -92.72
N PRO A 226 79.77 7.95 -92.00
CA PRO A 226 78.98 8.78 -91.10
C PRO A 226 77.80 9.49 -91.79
N GLU A 227 77.88 9.75 -93.09
CA GLU A 227 76.81 10.39 -93.87
C GLU A 227 75.62 9.45 -94.14
N ALA A 228 75.87 8.18 -94.50
CA ALA A 228 74.80 7.19 -94.72
C ALA A 228 74.11 6.80 -93.40
N LEU A 229 74.87 6.82 -92.30
CA LEU A 229 74.36 6.65 -90.94
C LEU A 229 73.36 7.76 -90.55
N ALA A 230 73.64 9.00 -90.94
CA ALA A 230 72.77 10.14 -90.67
C ALA A 230 71.44 10.06 -91.44
N GLU A 231 71.44 9.60 -92.70
CA GLU A 231 70.20 9.40 -93.46
C GLU A 231 69.34 8.27 -92.91
N VAL A 232 69.94 7.13 -92.55
CA VAL A 232 69.20 5.98 -91.99
C VAL A 232 68.60 6.33 -90.62
N THR A 233 69.37 7.00 -89.75
CA THR A 233 68.84 7.44 -88.45
C THR A 233 67.71 8.44 -88.62
N LYS A 234 67.83 9.40 -89.55
CA LYS A 234 66.74 10.33 -89.87
C LYS A 234 65.47 9.59 -90.35
N ALA A 235 65.60 8.64 -91.27
CA ALA A 235 64.46 7.85 -91.76
C ALA A 235 63.78 7.02 -90.66
N ILE A 236 64.57 6.48 -89.72
CA ILE A 236 64.02 5.74 -88.56
C ILE A 236 63.29 6.68 -87.60
N VAL A 237 63.84 7.87 -87.32
CA VAL A 237 63.19 8.87 -86.47
C VAL A 237 61.88 9.34 -87.12
N ASP A 238 61.88 9.67 -88.42
CA ASP A 238 60.68 10.07 -89.16
C ASP A 238 59.60 8.96 -89.13
N ALA A 239 60.01 7.70 -89.27
CA ALA A 239 59.10 6.55 -89.19
C ALA A 239 58.56 6.32 -87.77
N ALA A 240 59.39 6.51 -86.73
CA ALA A 240 59.00 6.37 -85.34
C ALA A 240 58.04 7.50 -84.91
N GLU A 241 58.27 8.73 -85.36
CA GLU A 241 57.35 9.86 -85.16
C GLU A 241 56.01 9.61 -85.86
N ALA A 242 56.02 9.09 -87.09
CA ALA A 242 54.79 8.71 -87.80
C ALA A 242 54.01 7.60 -87.08
N ALA A 243 54.70 6.60 -86.51
CA ALA A 243 54.07 5.54 -85.72
C ALA A 243 53.55 6.05 -84.36
N GLY A 244 54.29 6.96 -83.69
CA GLY A 244 53.88 7.60 -82.45
C GLY A 244 52.65 8.49 -82.63
N ALA A 245 52.59 9.25 -83.72
CA ALA A 245 51.43 10.05 -84.09
C ALA A 245 50.18 9.20 -84.34
N ALA A 246 50.32 8.01 -84.93
CA ALA A 246 49.22 7.05 -85.11
C ALA A 246 48.71 6.46 -83.78
N THR A 247 49.55 6.42 -82.75
CA THR A 247 49.24 5.81 -81.45
C THR A 247 48.74 6.83 -80.41
N SER A 248 48.95 8.14 -80.62
CA SER A 248 48.43 9.23 -79.77
C SER A 248 46.97 9.62 -80.04
N ALA A 249 46.23 8.85 -80.84
CA ALA A 249 44.79 9.04 -80.94
C ALA A 249 44.14 8.80 -79.56
N PRO A 250 43.31 9.72 -79.03
CA PRO A 250 42.70 9.55 -77.73
C PRO A 250 41.86 8.27 -77.71
N PRO A 251 41.94 7.44 -76.66
CA PRO A 251 41.07 6.28 -76.56
C PRO A 251 39.61 6.75 -76.52
N PRO A 252 38.67 6.03 -77.17
CA PRO A 252 37.26 6.34 -77.02
C PRO A 252 36.88 6.23 -75.54
N ALA A 253 36.24 7.29 -75.04
CA ALA A 253 35.63 7.30 -73.71
C ALA A 253 34.54 6.22 -73.66
N ALA A 254 34.91 5.03 -73.22
CA ALA A 254 33.97 3.94 -72.98
C ALA A 254 34.33 3.22 -71.67
N ALA A 255 33.36 3.24 -70.76
CA ALA A 255 33.20 2.35 -69.61
C ALA A 255 34.15 2.55 -68.41
N LEU A 256 33.96 3.65 -67.69
CA LEU A 256 33.95 3.61 -66.22
C LEU A 256 32.49 3.70 -65.77
N ALA A 257 31.76 2.60 -65.92
CA ALA A 257 30.58 2.35 -65.11
C ALA A 257 31.07 2.27 -63.66
N GLY A 258 30.60 3.19 -62.82
CA GLY A 258 30.88 3.16 -61.39
C GLY A 258 30.46 1.82 -60.77
N PRO A 259 31.06 1.43 -59.64
CA PRO A 259 30.61 0.25 -58.92
C PRO A 259 29.12 0.42 -58.60
N ALA A 260 28.34 -0.57 -59.04
CA ALA A 260 26.93 -0.70 -58.70
C ALA A 260 26.75 -0.54 -57.20
N GLU A 261 25.88 0.40 -56.79
CA GLU A 261 25.26 0.37 -55.48
C GLU A 261 24.58 -1.00 -55.34
N ALA A 262 25.22 -1.89 -54.58
CA ALA A 262 24.56 -3.06 -54.06
C ALA A 262 23.45 -2.56 -53.13
N SER A 263 22.22 -2.50 -53.65
CA SER A 263 21.03 -2.63 -52.81
C SER A 263 21.15 -3.94 -52.05
N SER A 264 21.66 -3.85 -50.83
CA SER A 264 21.46 -4.86 -49.80
C SER A 264 19.97 -4.85 -49.47
N SER A 265 19.21 -5.73 -50.12
CA SER A 265 17.95 -6.20 -49.59
C SER A 265 18.27 -6.93 -48.29
N ALA A 266 17.97 -6.29 -47.16
CA ALA A 266 17.91 -6.94 -45.88
C ALA A 266 16.97 -8.16 -45.97
N PRO A 267 17.33 -9.33 -45.42
CA PRO A 267 16.35 -10.36 -45.14
C PRO A 267 15.40 -9.81 -44.06
N ALA A 268 14.11 -9.76 -44.39
CA ALA A 268 13.07 -9.64 -43.39
C ALA A 268 13.12 -10.91 -42.54
N GLU A 269 13.83 -10.84 -41.41
CA GLU A 269 13.60 -11.74 -40.29
C GLU A 269 12.21 -11.46 -39.76
N ASP A 270 11.36 -12.47 -39.90
CA ASP A 270 10.07 -12.64 -39.29
C ASP A 270 10.27 -12.72 -37.76
N ALA A 271 10.47 -11.56 -37.14
CA ALA A 271 10.47 -11.41 -35.70
C ALA A 271 9.00 -11.40 -35.25
N ALA A 272 8.53 -12.60 -34.89
CA ALA A 272 7.35 -12.80 -34.08
C ALA A 272 7.34 -11.81 -32.90
N PRO A 273 6.21 -11.14 -32.60
CA PRO A 273 6.11 -10.36 -31.40
C PRO A 273 6.31 -11.29 -30.18
N PRO A 274 7.14 -10.91 -29.19
CA PRO A 274 7.12 -11.62 -27.92
C PRO A 274 5.71 -11.49 -27.34
N ALA A 275 5.06 -12.64 -27.17
CA ALA A 275 3.90 -12.75 -26.33
C ALA A 275 4.25 -12.16 -24.96
N GLU A 276 3.59 -11.06 -24.61
CA GLU A 276 3.55 -10.56 -23.25
C GLU A 276 3.12 -11.71 -22.34
N PRO A 277 3.82 -12.01 -21.23
CA PRO A 277 3.22 -12.81 -20.18
C PRO A 277 2.08 -11.98 -19.60
N SER A 278 0.84 -12.32 -19.98
CA SER A 278 -0.35 -11.99 -19.21
C SER A 278 -0.12 -12.39 -17.76
N VAL A 279 0.24 -11.42 -16.94
CA VAL A 279 0.18 -11.55 -15.49
C VAL A 279 -1.31 -11.47 -15.15
N GLU A 280 -1.93 -12.65 -15.11
CA GLU A 280 -3.24 -12.86 -14.51
C GLU A 280 -3.11 -12.52 -13.01
N SER A 281 -3.34 -11.25 -12.70
CA SER A 281 -3.59 -10.81 -11.32
C SER A 281 -5.03 -11.19 -10.98
N PRO A 282 -5.27 -11.93 -9.89
CA PRO A 282 -6.59 -12.23 -9.40
C PRO A 282 -7.17 -11.02 -8.66
N ASP A 283 -8.50 -11.01 -8.55
CA ASP A 283 -9.34 -10.12 -7.72
C ASP A 283 -9.53 -8.67 -8.19
N ALA A 284 -10.71 -8.41 -8.78
CA ALA A 284 -11.59 -7.31 -8.38
C ALA A 284 -13.00 -7.47 -9.00
N GLU A 285 -13.87 -8.23 -8.34
CA GLU A 285 -15.27 -7.81 -8.16
C GLU A 285 -15.37 -7.05 -6.82
N PRO A 286 -16.36 -6.16 -6.58
CA PRO A 286 -17.59 -5.99 -7.33
C PRO A 286 -17.92 -4.55 -7.76
N GLU A 287 -18.79 -4.46 -8.77
CA GLU A 287 -19.55 -3.27 -9.13
C GLU A 287 -20.35 -2.73 -7.93
N SER A 288 -20.01 -1.53 -7.44
CA SER A 288 -20.95 -0.71 -6.68
C SER A 288 -21.75 0.15 -7.66
N ARG A 289 -22.89 -0.39 -8.10
CA ARG A 289 -23.95 0.41 -8.72
C ARG A 289 -24.53 1.33 -7.67
N GLY A 290 -24.54 2.61 -8.00
CA GLY A 290 -25.00 3.69 -7.15
C GLY A 290 -26.45 3.57 -6.74
N GLU A 291 -26.68 3.94 -5.49
CA GLU A 291 -27.96 4.45 -5.03
C GLU A 291 -27.71 5.87 -4.53
N SER A 292 -28.15 6.79 -5.38
CA SER A 292 -28.23 8.22 -5.13
C SER A 292 -29.35 8.47 -4.14
N ASP A 293 -29.01 8.79 -2.89
CA ASP A 293 -29.90 9.57 -2.01
C ASP A 293 -29.25 10.91 -1.71
N GLN A 294 -29.81 11.91 -2.39
CA GLN A 294 -29.75 13.31 -2.00
C GLN A 294 -30.57 13.46 -0.73
N ASP A 295 -29.92 13.74 0.40
CA ASP A 295 -30.58 14.44 1.50
C ASP A 295 -29.62 15.48 2.06
N GLY A 296 -29.79 16.70 1.57
CA GLY A 296 -29.09 17.88 2.06
C GLY A 296 -29.67 18.35 3.40
N PRO A 297 -28.83 18.80 4.35
CA PRO A 297 -29.31 19.29 5.63
C PRO A 297 -30.02 20.64 5.49
N SER A 298 -31.30 20.67 5.86
CA SER A 298 -32.06 21.90 6.09
C SER A 298 -31.45 22.66 7.27
N GLN A 299 -30.87 23.84 7.00
CA GLN A 299 -30.51 24.79 8.05
C GLN A 299 -31.76 25.53 8.57
N PRO A 300 -31.85 25.78 9.89
CA PRO A 300 -32.93 26.56 10.47
C PRO A 300 -32.68 28.07 10.26
N SER A 301 -33.68 28.75 9.68
CA SER A 301 -33.70 30.22 9.63
C SER A 301 -34.12 30.80 10.97
N ALA A 302 -33.32 31.75 11.43
CA ALA A 302 -33.53 32.56 12.62
C ALA A 302 -34.73 33.50 12.46
N SER A 303 -35.47 33.69 13.55
CA SER A 303 -36.26 34.88 13.89
C SER A 303 -36.34 34.98 15.41
#